data_AF-A0A6J8BMK4-F1
#
_entry.id   AF-A0A6J8BMK4-F1
#
_cell.length_a   1.000
_cell.length_b   1.000
_cell.length_c   1.000
_cell.angle_alpha   90.00
_cell.angle_beta   90.00
_cell.angle_gamma   90.00
#
_symmetry.space_group_name_H-M   'P 1'
#
loop_
_entity.id
_entity.type
_entity.pdbx_description
1 polymer ?
#
loop_
_entity_poly.entity_id
_entity_poly.type
_entity_poly.pdbx_seq_one_letter_code
_entity_poly.pdbx_strand_id
1 'polypeptide(L)'
;MGMARIGAYICMLQAIYIYKQFGTLAAKVSINQNITGLLGNKDTHLTCSFSLEKGEQIISVQIIAKNITEDFDEKKNIIAIFKPKRAAELKTSGEYLAGRVTLKNITNTSIDATLKFHILKWTDNRDYKCKLNYNDKEDALQNVKSDATRILVKVPARDVHIKNQPNHKQYDRKTDNITLTCKASGNPEPQYTWFKDDNNKTIISRTNFYVIEDVIRNNSGVYTCEAYNNINSIYYTHSNSVEINIVDELLPSPQAASSKISAGIVVKCIEVSFLALILCTPFLTVI
;
A
#
# COMPACT_ATOMS: atom_id res chain seq x y z
N MET A 1 22.91 71.11 27.74
CA MET A 1 23.51 70.41 26.57
C MET A 1 23.87 68.93 26.79
N GLY A 2 23.90 68.40 28.02
CA GLY A 2 24.31 67.00 28.30
C GLY A 2 23.23 65.92 28.10
N MET A 3 21.96 66.19 28.41
CA MET A 3 20.89 65.17 28.39
C MET A 3 20.55 64.65 26.98
N ALA A 4 20.59 65.51 25.95
CA ALA A 4 20.32 65.11 24.57
C ALA A 4 21.38 64.16 23.98
N ARG A 5 22.64 64.28 24.44
CA ARG A 5 23.72 63.39 24.02
C ARG A 5 23.60 61.99 24.63
N ILE A 6 23.08 61.89 25.85
CA ILE A 6 22.87 60.60 26.53
C ILE A 6 21.71 59.83 25.88
N GLY A 7 20.61 60.52 25.57
CA GLY A 7 19.47 59.91 24.87
C GLY A 7 19.83 59.36 23.48
N ALA A 8 20.64 60.08 22.72
CA ALA A 8 21.14 59.62 21.42
C ALA A 8 22.07 58.40 21.54
N TYR A 9 22.90 58.34 22.59
CA TYR A 9 23.82 57.23 22.84
C TYR A 9 23.07 55.94 23.22
N ILE A 10 22.06 56.05 24.10
CA ILE A 10 21.20 54.92 24.47
C ILE A 10 20.41 54.41 23.26
N CYS A 11 19.88 55.31 22.44
CA CYS A 11 19.15 54.94 21.22
C CYS A 11 20.07 54.25 20.19
N MET A 12 21.33 54.70 20.05
CA MET A 12 22.32 54.03 19.20
C MET A 12 22.67 52.64 19.73
N LEU A 13 22.88 52.48 21.04
CA LEU A 13 23.17 51.17 21.65
C LEU A 13 21.99 50.21 21.51
N GLN A 14 20.75 50.69 21.68
CA GLN A 14 19.55 49.89 21.42
C GLN A 14 19.40 49.54 19.94
N ALA A 15 19.69 50.47 19.02
CA ALA A 15 19.65 50.19 17.58
C ALA A 15 20.76 49.19 17.16
N ILE A 16 21.96 49.28 17.73
CA ILE A 16 23.04 48.30 17.53
C ILE A 16 22.67 46.95 18.16
N TYR A 17 22.02 46.95 19.32
CA TYR A 17 21.53 45.73 19.96
C TYR A 17 20.41 45.07 19.13
N ILE A 18 19.46 45.85 18.62
CA ILE A 18 18.40 45.39 17.71
C ILE A 18 19.02 44.93 16.37
N TYR A 19 20.01 45.64 15.83
CA TYR A 19 20.73 45.24 14.62
C TYR A 19 21.59 43.98 14.85
N LYS A 20 22.12 43.75 16.07
CA LYS A 20 22.74 42.47 16.43
C LYS A 20 21.71 41.35 16.61
N GLN A 21 20.49 41.66 17.05
CA GLN A 21 19.39 40.70 17.19
C GLN A 21 18.68 40.38 15.87
N PHE A 22 18.69 41.29 14.88
CA PHE A 22 17.91 41.18 13.63
C PHE A 22 18.69 41.43 12.32
N GLY A 23 19.97 41.82 12.37
CA GLY A 23 20.74 42.34 11.22
C GLY A 23 21.90 41.46 10.73
N THR A 24 22.08 40.26 11.26
CA THR A 24 22.91 39.23 10.60
C THR A 24 22.05 38.45 9.61
N LEU A 25 22.48 38.35 8.36
CA LEU A 25 21.82 37.51 7.35
C LEU A 25 22.07 36.06 7.76
N ALA A 26 21.17 35.51 8.58
CA ALA A 26 21.29 34.18 9.13
C ALA A 26 21.52 33.13 8.03
N ALA A 27 22.38 32.15 8.31
CA ALA A 27 22.63 31.06 7.39
C ALA A 27 21.31 30.42 6.94
N LYS A 28 21.23 30.04 5.66
CA LYS A 28 20.01 29.45 5.08
C LYS A 28 20.28 28.01 4.71
N VAL A 29 19.27 27.16 4.87
CA VAL A 29 19.29 25.78 4.38
C VAL A 29 17.94 25.43 3.76
N SER A 30 17.99 24.76 2.62
CA SER A 30 16.83 24.26 1.89
C SER A 30 17.07 22.83 1.45
N ILE A 31 16.00 22.09 1.23
CA ILE A 31 16.04 20.76 0.62
C ILE A 31 15.28 20.79 -0.70
N ASN A 32 15.74 20.05 -1.71
CA ASN A 32 15.04 19.95 -2.99
C ASN A 32 13.60 19.45 -2.83
N GLN A 33 12.67 20.09 -3.54
CA GLN A 33 11.23 19.85 -3.43
C GLN A 33 10.71 19.00 -4.60
N ASN A 34 9.48 18.50 -4.47
CA ASN A 34 8.77 17.75 -5.53
C ASN A 34 9.52 16.50 -6.02
N ILE A 35 10.18 15.80 -5.10
CA ILE A 35 10.99 14.63 -5.44
C ILE A 35 10.06 13.45 -5.72
N THR A 36 10.07 12.96 -6.96
CA THR A 36 9.25 11.84 -7.39
C THR A 36 10.12 10.82 -8.10
N GLY A 37 9.97 9.54 -7.76
CA GLY A 37 10.75 8.46 -8.38
C GLY A 37 9.97 7.16 -8.47
N LEU A 38 10.24 6.38 -9.52
CA LEU A 38 9.66 5.03 -9.69
C LEU A 38 10.29 4.04 -8.70
N LEU A 39 9.54 3.05 -8.24
CA LEU A 39 10.08 1.94 -7.46
C LEU A 39 11.27 1.29 -8.20
N GLY A 40 12.41 1.20 -7.52
CA GLY A 40 13.66 0.70 -8.12
C GLY A 40 14.45 1.71 -8.95
N ASN A 41 14.01 2.96 -9.08
CA ASN A 41 14.73 4.03 -9.79
C ASN A 41 16.09 4.33 -9.12
N LYS A 42 17.07 4.73 -9.95
CA LYS A 42 18.48 4.97 -9.58
C LYS A 42 18.93 6.44 -9.61
N ASP A 43 18.05 7.38 -9.95
CA ASP A 43 18.40 8.81 -10.14
C ASP A 43 17.68 9.76 -9.18
N THR A 44 17.06 9.23 -8.13
CA THR A 44 16.47 10.04 -7.06
C THR A 44 17.53 10.48 -6.06
N HIS A 45 17.51 11.74 -5.65
CA HIS A 45 18.47 12.31 -4.72
C HIS A 45 17.81 13.30 -3.76
N LEU A 46 18.29 13.31 -2.52
CA LEU A 46 18.03 14.37 -1.54
C LEU A 46 19.25 15.27 -1.48
N THR A 47 19.07 16.55 -1.76
CA THR A 47 20.12 17.55 -1.72
C THR A 47 19.74 18.67 -0.76
N CYS A 48 20.51 18.78 0.31
CA CYS A 48 20.48 19.93 1.20
C CYS A 48 21.37 21.02 0.59
N SER A 49 20.81 22.14 0.20
CA SER A 49 21.56 23.32 -0.25
C SER A 49 21.59 24.35 0.87
N PHE A 50 22.73 25.01 1.07
CA PHE A 50 22.90 25.96 2.16
C PHE A 50 23.86 27.09 1.79
N SER A 51 23.67 28.23 2.45
CA SER A 51 24.50 29.43 2.27
C SER A 51 24.97 29.94 3.63
N LEU A 52 26.27 30.10 3.77
CA LEU A 52 26.93 30.67 4.95
C LEU A 52 27.59 32.00 4.60
N GLU A 53 27.68 32.89 5.59
CA GLU A 53 28.43 34.13 5.48
C GLU A 53 29.94 33.92 5.65
N LYS A 54 30.73 34.92 5.22
CA LYS A 54 32.18 34.91 5.41
C LYS A 54 32.52 34.87 6.91
N GLY A 55 33.33 33.89 7.30
CA GLY A 55 33.76 33.66 8.68
C GLY A 55 33.00 32.53 9.38
N GLU A 56 31.85 32.12 8.85
CA GLU A 56 31.11 30.97 9.38
C GLU A 56 31.72 29.64 8.90
N GLN A 57 31.62 28.60 9.72
CA GLN A 57 32.19 27.29 9.42
C GLN A 57 31.20 26.15 9.64
N ILE A 58 31.05 25.30 8.62
CA ILE A 58 30.19 24.12 8.69
C ILE A 58 30.76 23.12 9.71
N ILE A 59 29.90 22.64 10.61
CA ILE A 59 30.23 21.54 11.52
C ILE A 59 29.66 20.24 10.97
N SER A 60 28.37 20.24 10.64
CA SER A 60 27.72 19.10 10.01
C SER A 60 26.44 19.47 9.30
N VAL A 61 26.11 18.69 8.27
CA VAL A 61 24.78 18.68 7.66
C VAL A 61 24.16 17.33 7.95
N GLN A 62 22.91 17.32 8.40
CA GLN A 62 22.18 16.13 8.77
C GLN A 62 20.91 16.02 7.92
N ILE A 63 20.66 14.84 7.36
CA ILE A 63 19.37 14.50 6.75
C ILE A 63 18.58 13.71 7.77
N ILE A 64 17.37 14.17 8.07
CA ILE A 64 16.46 13.60 9.05
C ILE A 64 15.25 13.07 8.30
N ALA A 65 14.91 11.80 8.49
CA ALA A 65 13.68 11.22 7.94
C ALA A 65 12.58 11.27 9.00
N LYS A 66 11.35 11.56 8.61
CA LYS A 66 10.20 11.41 9.50
C LYS A 66 9.99 9.93 9.82
N ASN A 67 9.67 9.61 11.07
CA ASN A 67 9.26 8.27 11.42
C ASN A 67 7.92 7.95 10.71
N ILE A 68 7.67 6.68 10.36
CA ILE A 68 6.37 6.28 9.76
C ILE A 68 5.25 6.42 10.80
N THR A 69 5.55 6.09 12.05
CA THR A 69 4.57 5.98 13.13
C THR A 69 4.56 7.17 14.08
N GLU A 70 5.56 8.06 14.00
CA GLU A 70 5.77 9.19 14.91
C GLU A 70 6.18 10.45 14.12
N ASP A 71 6.15 11.61 14.78
CA ASP A 71 6.65 12.85 14.18
C ASP A 71 8.19 12.89 14.11
N PHE A 72 8.76 13.98 13.62
CA PHE A 72 10.22 14.16 13.56
C PHE A 72 10.87 14.11 14.96
N ASP A 73 11.49 12.98 15.32
CA ASP A 73 12.46 12.90 16.44
C ASP A 73 13.88 13.19 15.92
N GLU A 74 14.35 14.39 16.21
CA GLU A 74 15.62 14.94 15.70
C GLU A 74 16.88 14.32 16.33
N LYS A 75 16.73 13.53 17.40
CA LYS A 75 17.85 12.81 18.00
C LYS A 75 17.92 11.37 17.52
N LYS A 76 16.78 10.78 17.14
CA LYS A 76 16.68 9.37 16.77
C LYS A 76 16.61 9.12 15.27
N ASN A 77 16.08 10.06 14.49
CA ASN A 77 15.75 9.81 13.07
C ASN A 77 16.73 10.46 12.07
N ILE A 78 17.94 10.81 12.52
CA ILE A 78 19.01 11.28 11.63
C ILE A 78 19.51 10.09 10.81
N ILE A 79 19.32 10.10 9.49
CA ILE A 79 19.69 8.98 8.61
C ILE A 79 21.10 9.12 8.04
N ALA A 80 21.57 10.35 7.81
CA ALA A 80 22.90 10.62 7.26
C ALA A 80 23.52 11.87 7.89
N ILE A 81 24.83 11.82 8.10
CA ILE A 81 25.61 12.96 8.61
C ILE A 81 26.78 13.22 7.66
N PHE A 82 26.88 14.46 7.20
CA PHE A 82 27.96 14.97 6.38
C PHE A 82 28.84 15.88 7.23
N LYS A 83 30.16 15.67 7.19
CA LYS A 83 31.15 16.43 7.96
C LYS A 83 32.28 16.86 7.02
N PRO A 84 32.74 18.12 7.05
CA PRO A 84 33.79 18.61 6.14
C PRO A 84 35.14 17.87 6.16
N LYS A 85 35.50 17.29 7.32
CA LYS A 85 36.80 16.65 7.55
C LYS A 85 36.71 15.13 7.75
N ARG A 86 35.51 14.55 7.57
CA ARG A 86 35.27 13.11 7.75
C ARG A 86 34.42 12.60 6.59
N ALA A 87 34.51 11.31 6.30
CA ALA A 87 33.59 10.71 5.35
C ALA A 87 32.14 10.90 5.83
N ALA A 88 31.25 11.18 4.89
CA ALA A 88 29.83 11.17 5.17
C ALA A 88 29.40 9.74 5.56
N GLU A 89 28.56 9.64 6.59
CA GLU A 89 28.21 8.37 7.21
C GLU A 89 26.70 8.23 7.37
N LEU A 90 26.20 7.01 7.17
CA LEU A 90 24.86 6.64 7.59
C LEU A 90 24.87 6.40 9.11
N LYS A 91 23.76 6.74 9.76
CA LYS A 91 23.54 6.41 11.17
C LYS A 91 22.71 5.13 11.28
N THR A 92 22.60 4.58 12.49
CA THR A 92 21.78 3.39 12.77
C THR A 92 20.35 3.53 12.26
N SER A 93 19.74 4.71 12.41
CA SER A 93 18.40 4.96 11.87
C SER A 93 18.33 4.91 10.34
N GLY A 94 19.45 5.13 9.63
CA GLY A 94 19.61 5.08 8.19
C GLY A 94 20.26 3.79 7.66
N GLU A 95 20.57 2.80 8.50
CA GLU A 95 21.22 1.55 8.06
C GLU A 95 20.39 0.75 7.05
N TYR A 96 19.06 0.91 7.05
CA TYR A 96 18.17 0.35 6.03
C TYR A 96 18.44 0.89 4.60
N LEU A 97 19.24 1.94 4.48
CA LEU A 97 19.72 2.53 3.22
C LEU A 97 21.11 2.01 2.82
N ALA A 98 21.81 1.25 3.68
CA ALA A 98 23.14 0.75 3.39
C ALA A 98 23.14 -0.07 2.08
N GLY A 99 24.13 0.19 1.22
CA GLY A 99 24.24 -0.40 -0.12
C GLY A 99 23.21 0.11 -1.15
N ARG A 100 22.21 0.91 -0.73
CA ARG A 100 21.19 1.49 -1.63
C ARG A 100 21.41 2.96 -1.93
N VAL A 101 22.33 3.61 -1.23
CA VAL A 101 22.59 5.04 -1.38
C VAL A 101 24.08 5.34 -1.45
N THR A 102 24.43 6.45 -2.09
CA THR A 102 25.75 7.08 -2.04
C THR A 102 25.64 8.44 -1.36
N LEU A 103 26.56 8.70 -0.43
CA LEU A 103 26.71 10.00 0.21
C LEU A 103 27.87 10.75 -0.45
N LYS A 104 27.65 12.01 -0.84
CA LYS A 104 28.73 12.88 -1.31
C LYS A 104 29.43 13.55 -0.13
N ASN A 105 30.74 13.37 -0.02
CA ASN A 105 31.54 14.08 0.99
C ASN A 105 31.48 15.60 0.74
N ILE A 106 31.52 16.36 1.83
CA ILE A 106 31.50 17.82 1.79
C ILE A 106 32.81 18.38 2.36
N THR A 107 33.07 19.66 2.11
CA THR A 107 34.17 20.44 2.67
C THR A 107 33.59 21.66 3.40
N ASN A 108 34.45 22.49 4.02
CA ASN A 108 34.02 23.74 4.66
C ASN A 108 33.51 24.78 3.66
N THR A 109 33.78 24.59 2.36
CA THR A 109 33.35 25.48 1.27
C THR A 109 32.23 24.89 0.43
N SER A 110 31.75 23.69 0.77
CA SER A 110 30.60 23.10 0.11
C SER A 110 29.37 23.98 0.28
N ILE A 111 28.51 23.98 -0.72
CA ILE A 111 27.22 24.69 -0.73
C ILE A 111 26.04 23.70 -0.68
N ASP A 112 26.34 22.41 -0.81
CA ASP A 112 25.33 21.36 -0.73
C ASP A 112 25.88 20.07 -0.08
N ALA A 113 24.94 19.23 0.35
CA ALA A 113 25.17 17.87 0.81
C ALA A 113 24.12 16.96 0.16
N THR A 114 24.56 15.92 -0.55
CA THR A 114 23.67 15.09 -1.37
C THR A 114 23.73 13.61 -0.96
N LEU A 115 22.55 13.03 -0.77
CA LEU A 115 22.31 11.58 -0.64
C LEU A 115 21.61 11.09 -1.91
N LYS A 116 22.31 10.29 -2.72
CA LYS A 116 21.78 9.71 -3.97
C LYS A 116 21.28 8.30 -3.74
N PHE A 117 20.04 7.99 -4.14
CA PHE A 117 19.48 6.64 -4.11
C PHE A 117 19.82 5.89 -5.40
N HIS A 118 20.40 4.70 -5.26
CA HIS A 118 20.57 3.74 -6.35
C HIS A 118 19.34 2.87 -6.56
N ILE A 119 18.55 2.64 -5.51
CA ILE A 119 17.34 1.82 -5.57
C ILE A 119 16.34 2.36 -4.57
N LEU A 120 15.27 2.99 -5.08
CA LEU A 120 14.11 3.36 -4.27
C LEU A 120 13.28 2.15 -3.84
N LYS A 121 12.88 2.15 -2.57
CA LYS A 121 11.92 1.21 -1.97
C LYS A 121 10.65 1.94 -1.54
N TRP A 122 9.55 1.20 -1.38
CA TRP A 122 8.28 1.74 -0.87
C TRP A 122 8.44 2.44 0.49
N THR A 123 9.33 1.90 1.34
CA THR A 123 9.66 2.45 2.65
C THR A 123 10.29 3.84 2.61
N ASP A 124 10.83 4.26 1.46
CA ASP A 124 11.48 5.56 1.30
C ASP A 124 10.45 6.69 1.06
N ASN A 125 9.16 6.36 0.86
CA ASN A 125 8.05 7.32 0.71
C ASN A 125 7.68 8.00 2.03
N ARG A 126 8.56 8.89 2.49
CA ARG A 126 8.47 9.62 3.76
C ARG A 126 8.87 11.08 3.58
N ASP A 127 8.66 11.86 4.62
CA ASP A 127 9.09 13.25 4.68
C ASP A 127 10.54 13.34 5.19
N TYR A 128 11.31 14.28 4.65
CA TYR A 128 12.71 14.50 4.97
C TYR A 128 12.97 15.97 5.24
N LYS A 129 13.90 16.26 6.18
CA LYS A 129 14.39 17.60 6.50
C LYS A 129 15.90 17.64 6.58
N CYS A 130 16.47 18.78 6.23
CA CYS A 130 17.88 19.08 6.46
C CYS A 130 18.05 19.89 7.74
N LYS A 131 19.11 19.58 8.49
CA LYS A 131 19.59 20.39 9.61
C LYS A 131 21.05 20.73 9.38
N LEU A 132 21.35 22.02 9.26
CA LEU A 132 22.70 22.57 9.20
C LEU A 132 23.14 22.95 10.61
N ASN A 133 24.31 22.47 11.03
CA ASN A 133 24.99 22.94 12.24
C ASN A 133 26.30 23.61 11.82
N TYR A 134 26.52 24.83 12.30
CA TYR A 134 27.67 25.66 11.92
C TYR A 134 28.13 26.53 13.09
N ASN A 135 29.39 26.97 13.07
CA ASN A 135 29.88 28.01 13.95
C ASN A 135 29.70 29.35 13.26
N ASP A 136 29.09 30.32 13.95
CA ASP A 136 29.02 31.70 13.48
C ASP A 136 30.38 32.41 13.62
N LYS A 137 30.41 33.71 13.32
CA LYS A 137 31.64 34.53 13.35
C LYS A 137 32.23 34.70 14.75
N GLU A 138 31.46 34.44 15.80
CA GLU A 138 31.89 34.51 17.20
C GLU A 138 32.20 33.09 17.74
N ASP A 139 32.36 32.11 16.85
CA ASP A 139 32.57 30.69 17.15
C ASP A 139 31.42 30.06 17.97
N ALA A 140 30.24 30.69 17.99
CA ALA A 140 29.08 30.14 18.66
C ALA A 140 28.36 29.12 17.77
N LEU A 141 27.94 28.01 18.38
CA LEU A 141 27.24 26.93 17.71
C LEU A 141 25.81 27.35 17.35
N GLN A 142 25.52 27.39 16.05
CA GLN A 142 24.20 27.68 15.50
C GLN A 142 23.63 26.46 14.77
N ASN A 143 22.29 26.43 14.65
CA ASN A 143 21.62 25.44 13.84
C ASN A 143 20.40 26.01 13.10
N VAL A 144 20.26 25.63 11.83
CA VAL A 144 19.14 26.06 10.96
C VAL A 144 18.56 24.83 10.28
N LYS A 145 17.25 24.83 10.06
CA LYS A 145 16.49 23.71 9.49
C LYS A 145 15.81 24.12 8.19
N SER A 146 15.67 23.17 7.28
CA SER A 146 14.87 23.36 6.07
C SER A 146 13.40 23.05 6.34
N ASP A 147 12.54 23.48 5.41
CA ASP A 147 11.22 22.89 5.24
C ASP A 147 11.31 21.39 4.93
N ALA A 148 10.21 20.67 5.16
CA ALA A 148 10.12 19.26 4.80
C ALA A 148 9.87 19.11 3.30
N THR A 149 10.45 18.05 2.71
CA THR A 149 10.09 17.54 1.38
C THR A 149 9.68 16.08 1.50
N ARG A 150 8.79 15.61 0.64
CA ARG A 150 8.42 14.20 0.58
C ARG A 150 9.03 13.57 -0.67
N ILE A 151 9.63 12.39 -0.52
CA ILE A 151 9.92 11.54 -1.69
C ILE A 151 8.63 10.80 -2.04
N LEU A 152 8.03 11.09 -3.19
CA LEU A 152 6.89 10.34 -3.70
C LEU A 152 7.38 9.14 -4.52
N VAL A 153 7.35 7.95 -3.92
CA VAL A 153 7.69 6.70 -4.61
C VAL A 153 6.48 6.21 -5.40
N LYS A 154 6.56 6.31 -6.71
CA LYS A 154 5.55 5.83 -7.66
C LYS A 154 5.73 4.32 -7.87
N VAL A 155 4.63 3.58 -7.81
CA VAL A 155 4.60 2.13 -7.95
C VAL A 155 3.55 1.79 -9.01
N PRO A 156 3.91 1.13 -10.13
CA PRO A 156 2.92 0.66 -11.11
C PRO A 156 1.90 -0.28 -10.46
N ALA A 157 0.70 -0.38 -11.04
CA ALA A 157 -0.26 -1.40 -10.63
C ALA A 157 0.36 -2.81 -10.73
N ARG A 158 0.34 -3.57 -9.64
CA ARG A 158 0.92 -4.91 -9.49
C ARG A 158 0.01 -5.81 -8.66
N ASP A 159 0.35 -7.10 -8.65
CA ASP A 159 -0.32 -8.12 -7.84
C ASP A 159 -1.83 -8.13 -8.02
N VAL A 160 -2.30 -7.99 -9.26
CA VAL A 160 -3.73 -7.93 -9.57
C VAL A 160 -4.34 -9.32 -9.40
N HIS A 161 -5.32 -9.45 -8.52
CA HIS A 161 -5.98 -10.73 -8.25
C HIS A 161 -7.41 -10.56 -7.77
N ILE A 162 -8.22 -11.60 -7.98
CA ILE A 162 -9.61 -11.67 -7.50
C ILE A 162 -9.62 -12.37 -6.13
N LYS A 163 -10.04 -11.67 -5.08
CA LYS A 163 -10.01 -12.18 -3.68
C LYS A 163 -11.23 -13.04 -3.33
N ASN A 164 -12.41 -12.59 -3.74
CA ASN A 164 -13.67 -13.29 -3.43
C ASN A 164 -13.96 -14.25 -4.58
N GLN A 165 -13.25 -15.37 -4.60
CA GLN A 165 -13.62 -16.47 -5.46
C GLN A 165 -14.85 -17.16 -4.85
N PRO A 166 -15.87 -17.48 -5.65
CA PRO A 166 -16.87 -18.48 -5.29
C PRO A 166 -16.22 -19.72 -4.69
N ASN A 167 -16.33 -19.94 -3.37
CA ASN A 167 -16.08 -21.27 -2.80
C ASN A 167 -17.22 -22.24 -3.17
N HIS A 168 -18.31 -21.71 -3.73
CA HIS A 168 -19.42 -22.47 -4.27
C HIS A 168 -19.18 -22.83 -5.73
N LYS A 169 -19.21 -24.13 -6.04
CA LYS A 169 -19.24 -24.64 -7.42
C LYS A 169 -20.57 -24.33 -8.13
N GLN A 170 -21.57 -23.81 -7.41
CA GLN A 170 -22.95 -23.72 -7.84
C GLN A 170 -23.71 -22.65 -7.02
N TYR A 171 -24.42 -21.75 -7.69
CA TYR A 171 -25.21 -20.67 -7.08
C TYR A 171 -26.69 -20.82 -7.41
N ASP A 172 -27.56 -20.53 -6.44
CA ASP A 172 -29.01 -20.54 -6.64
C ASP A 172 -29.51 -19.18 -7.15
N ARG A 173 -30.39 -19.23 -8.16
CA ARG A 173 -30.98 -18.12 -8.91
C ARG A 173 -31.78 -17.14 -8.03
N LYS A 174 -32.17 -17.52 -6.81
CA LYS A 174 -33.12 -16.76 -5.99
C LYS A 174 -32.59 -16.26 -4.64
N THR A 175 -31.41 -16.67 -4.21
CA THR A 175 -30.93 -16.38 -2.84
C THR A 175 -29.52 -15.80 -2.74
N ASP A 176 -28.72 -15.89 -3.81
CA ASP A 176 -27.30 -15.58 -3.73
C ASP A 176 -26.96 -14.30 -4.50
N ASN A 177 -26.35 -13.32 -3.84
CA ASN A 177 -25.67 -12.22 -4.51
C ASN A 177 -24.19 -12.58 -4.68
N ILE A 178 -23.67 -12.54 -5.90
CA ILE A 178 -22.24 -12.82 -6.15
C ILE A 178 -21.48 -11.50 -6.15
N THR A 179 -20.54 -11.34 -5.22
CA THR A 179 -19.65 -10.18 -5.17
C THR A 179 -18.22 -10.60 -5.49
N LEU A 180 -17.75 -10.21 -6.67
CA LEU A 180 -16.35 -10.33 -7.06
C LEU A 180 -15.58 -9.09 -6.62
N THR A 181 -14.39 -9.27 -6.05
CA THR A 181 -13.52 -8.17 -5.61
C THR A 181 -12.14 -8.31 -6.21
N CYS A 182 -11.71 -7.30 -6.94
CA CYS A 182 -10.39 -7.18 -7.52
C CYS A 182 -9.51 -6.38 -6.57
N LYS A 183 -8.27 -6.83 -6.40
CA LYS A 183 -7.26 -6.14 -5.60
C LYS A 183 -5.99 -5.98 -6.41
N ALA A 184 -5.38 -4.82 -6.30
CA ALA A 184 -4.07 -4.51 -6.86
C ALA A 184 -3.28 -3.64 -5.89
N SER A 185 -1.96 -3.75 -5.92
CA SER A 185 -1.05 -2.82 -5.26
C SER A 185 -0.61 -1.74 -6.24
N GLY A 186 -0.39 -0.51 -5.80
CA GLY A 186 0.09 0.57 -6.66
C GLY A 186 0.06 1.93 -5.98
N ASN A 187 0.90 2.85 -6.44
CA ASN A 187 0.87 4.25 -6.02
C ASN A 187 1.17 5.16 -7.23
N PRO A 188 0.22 5.99 -7.69
CA PRO A 188 -1.13 6.22 -7.16
C PRO A 188 -2.03 4.99 -7.12
N GLU A 189 -3.11 5.08 -6.33
CA GLU A 189 -4.11 4.02 -6.18
C GLU A 189 -4.60 3.53 -7.56
N PRO A 190 -4.58 2.22 -7.82
CA PRO A 190 -5.03 1.68 -9.10
C PRO A 190 -6.52 1.89 -9.38
N GLN A 191 -6.84 2.09 -10.64
CA GLN A 191 -8.19 2.01 -11.19
C GLN A 191 -8.44 0.62 -11.76
N TYR A 192 -9.70 0.19 -11.80
CA TYR A 192 -10.07 -1.18 -12.14
C TYR A 192 -11.06 -1.21 -13.31
N THR A 193 -10.94 -2.24 -14.16
CA THR A 193 -11.96 -2.58 -15.16
C THR A 193 -12.26 -4.06 -15.06
N TRP A 194 -13.54 -4.43 -15.05
CA TRP A 194 -13.99 -5.81 -15.07
C TRP A 194 -14.44 -6.21 -16.47
N PHE A 195 -14.17 -7.47 -16.80
CA PHE A 195 -14.57 -8.10 -18.05
C PHE A 195 -15.29 -9.41 -17.78
N LYS A 196 -16.29 -9.71 -18.62
CA LYS A 196 -17.00 -10.99 -18.65
C LYS A 196 -16.91 -11.56 -20.06
N ASP A 197 -16.38 -12.78 -20.16
CA ASP A 197 -16.21 -13.53 -21.40
C ASP A 197 -15.38 -12.78 -22.47
N ASP A 198 -14.80 -13.50 -23.43
CA ASP A 198 -14.00 -12.95 -24.56
C ASP A 198 -12.82 -12.03 -24.20
N ASN A 199 -11.62 -12.57 -23.94
CA ASN A 199 -10.31 -11.89 -24.04
C ASN A 199 -10.29 -10.38 -23.68
N ASN A 200 -10.99 -9.96 -22.62
CA ASN A 200 -11.13 -8.57 -22.16
C ASN A 200 -11.84 -7.59 -23.13
N LYS A 201 -12.85 -8.02 -23.89
CA LYS A 201 -13.60 -7.16 -24.83
C LYS A 201 -14.87 -6.54 -24.24
N THR A 202 -15.57 -7.26 -23.35
CA THR A 202 -16.84 -6.80 -22.79
C THR A 202 -16.63 -6.20 -21.40
N ILE A 203 -16.70 -4.88 -21.28
CA ILE A 203 -16.58 -4.18 -20.00
C ILE A 203 -17.91 -4.28 -19.24
N ILE A 204 -17.87 -4.80 -18.01
CA ILE A 204 -19.06 -4.95 -17.15
C ILE A 204 -19.05 -4.00 -15.95
N SER A 205 -17.88 -3.51 -15.54
CA SER A 205 -17.74 -2.56 -14.42
C SER A 205 -16.39 -1.84 -14.45
N ARG A 206 -16.32 -0.68 -13.80
CA ARG A 206 -15.10 0.12 -13.58
C ARG A 206 -14.78 0.36 -12.10
N THR A 207 -15.39 -0.42 -11.21
CA THR A 207 -15.16 -0.38 -9.76
C THR A 207 -14.26 -1.53 -9.31
N ASN A 208 -13.68 -1.43 -8.10
CA ASN A 208 -12.86 -2.49 -7.53
C ASN A 208 -13.67 -3.75 -7.16
N PHE A 209 -15.00 -3.67 -7.16
CA PHE A 209 -15.91 -4.79 -6.98
C PHE A 209 -16.94 -4.85 -8.12
N TYR A 210 -17.48 -6.04 -8.38
CA TYR A 210 -18.61 -6.27 -9.27
C TYR A 210 -19.64 -7.14 -8.55
N VAL A 211 -20.89 -6.69 -8.53
CA VAL A 211 -21.99 -7.37 -7.83
C VAL A 211 -23.01 -7.88 -8.85
N ILE A 212 -23.41 -9.13 -8.68
CA ILE A 212 -24.51 -9.77 -9.39
C ILE A 212 -25.61 -9.99 -8.34
N GLU A 213 -26.67 -9.19 -8.37
CA GLU A 213 -27.77 -9.25 -7.40
C GLU A 213 -28.85 -10.24 -7.84
N ASP A 214 -29.39 -10.10 -9.06
CA ASP A 214 -30.37 -11.03 -9.63
C ASP A 214 -29.67 -12.12 -10.45
N VAL A 215 -29.09 -13.10 -9.76
CA VAL A 215 -28.34 -14.20 -10.40
C VAL A 215 -29.24 -14.98 -11.38
N ILE A 216 -28.87 -14.99 -12.66
CA ILE A 216 -29.52 -15.74 -13.74
C ILE A 216 -28.50 -16.61 -14.48
N ARG A 217 -28.97 -17.63 -15.22
CA ARG A 217 -28.10 -18.51 -16.03
C ARG A 217 -27.13 -17.76 -16.95
N ASN A 218 -27.53 -16.59 -17.47
CA ASN A 218 -26.69 -15.77 -18.35
C ASN A 218 -25.51 -15.09 -17.62
N ASN A 219 -25.51 -15.08 -16.29
CA ASN A 219 -24.36 -14.64 -15.50
C ASN A 219 -23.25 -15.69 -15.43
N SER A 220 -23.47 -16.92 -15.90
CA SER A 220 -22.38 -17.88 -16.09
C SER A 220 -21.36 -17.34 -17.08
N GLY A 221 -20.09 -17.63 -16.84
CA GLY A 221 -18.99 -17.16 -17.67
C GLY A 221 -17.68 -17.00 -16.91
N VAL A 222 -16.65 -16.53 -17.61
CA VAL A 222 -15.32 -16.27 -17.08
C VAL A 222 -15.15 -14.77 -16.84
N TYR A 223 -14.77 -14.43 -15.61
CA TYR A 223 -14.59 -13.07 -15.15
C TYR A 223 -13.11 -12.78 -14.91
N THR A 224 -12.66 -11.65 -15.44
CA THR A 224 -11.32 -11.10 -15.21
C THR A 224 -11.44 -9.64 -14.80
N CYS A 225 -10.42 -9.14 -14.08
CA CYS A 225 -10.24 -7.71 -13.89
C CYS A 225 -8.86 -7.29 -14.37
N GLU A 226 -8.74 -6.04 -14.77
CA GLU A 226 -7.46 -5.36 -14.94
C GLU A 226 -7.34 -4.24 -13.92
N ALA A 227 -6.11 -3.94 -13.52
CA ALA A 227 -5.81 -2.74 -12.76
C ALA A 227 -4.72 -1.92 -13.45
N TYR A 228 -4.89 -0.61 -13.38
CA TYR A 228 -4.04 0.37 -14.03
C TYR A 228 -3.80 1.58 -13.13
N ASN A 229 -2.59 2.14 -13.19
CA ASN A 229 -2.36 3.49 -12.72
C ASN A 229 -1.45 4.27 -13.69
N ASN A 230 -1.48 5.59 -13.59
CA ASN A 230 -0.80 6.53 -14.51
C ASN A 230 0.73 6.52 -14.46
N ILE A 231 1.35 5.51 -13.83
CA ILE A 231 2.80 5.42 -13.65
C ILE A 231 3.50 4.82 -14.86
N ASN A 232 2.80 4.01 -15.64
CA ASN A 232 3.21 3.58 -16.96
C ASN A 232 1.95 3.40 -17.80
N SER A 233 1.65 4.35 -18.69
CA SER A 233 0.44 4.41 -19.54
C SER A 233 0.23 3.23 -20.49
N ILE A 234 1.09 2.21 -20.42
CA ILE A 234 1.19 1.09 -21.38
C ILE A 234 1.09 -0.30 -20.73
N TYR A 235 0.94 -0.40 -19.40
CA TYR A 235 0.83 -1.71 -18.73
C TYR A 235 -0.42 -1.79 -17.87
N TYR A 236 -1.49 -2.33 -18.46
CA TYR A 236 -2.60 -2.91 -17.71
C TYR A 236 -2.11 -4.24 -17.15
N THR A 237 -2.28 -4.46 -15.85
CA THR A 237 -1.97 -5.77 -15.25
C THR A 237 -3.29 -6.52 -15.08
N HIS A 238 -3.36 -7.72 -15.65
CA HIS A 238 -4.54 -8.57 -15.58
C HIS A 238 -4.51 -9.47 -14.35
N SER A 239 -5.69 -9.75 -13.82
CA SER A 239 -5.89 -10.72 -12.75
C SER A 239 -5.86 -12.16 -13.24
N ASN A 240 -5.88 -13.09 -12.30
CA ASN A 240 -6.37 -14.44 -12.55
C ASN A 240 -7.84 -14.41 -13.03
N SER A 241 -8.27 -15.44 -13.74
CA SER A 241 -9.67 -15.63 -14.12
C SER A 241 -10.46 -16.34 -13.02
N VAL A 242 -11.77 -16.06 -12.94
CA VAL A 242 -12.73 -16.77 -12.10
C VAL A 242 -13.91 -17.22 -12.96
N GLU A 243 -14.21 -18.51 -12.95
CA GLU A 243 -15.37 -19.07 -13.65
C GLU A 243 -16.57 -19.15 -12.70
N ILE A 244 -17.70 -18.61 -13.14
CA ILE A 244 -18.99 -18.69 -12.43
C ILE A 244 -19.90 -19.61 -13.24
N ASN A 245 -20.48 -20.61 -12.57
CA ASN A 245 -21.47 -21.50 -13.14
C ASN A 245 -22.78 -21.43 -12.33
N ILE A 246 -23.81 -20.84 -12.95
CA ILE A 246 -25.16 -20.75 -12.42
C ILE A 246 -25.98 -21.90 -13.01
N VAL A 247 -26.52 -22.75 -12.14
CA VAL A 247 -27.47 -23.79 -12.54
C VAL A 247 -28.88 -23.39 -12.16
N ASP A 248 -29.88 -24.07 -12.72
CA ASP A 248 -31.18 -24.08 -12.08
C ASP A 248 -31.14 -25.03 -10.88
N GLU A 249 -31.92 -24.68 -9.84
CA GLU A 249 -32.23 -25.46 -8.66
C GLU A 249 -32.17 -26.97 -8.97
N LEU A 250 -31.34 -27.71 -8.24
CA LEU A 250 -31.27 -29.17 -8.37
C LEU A 250 -32.67 -29.70 -8.07
N LEU A 251 -33.44 -30.04 -9.11
CA LEU A 251 -34.67 -30.80 -8.93
C LEU A 251 -34.31 -32.00 -8.06
N PRO A 252 -35.00 -32.24 -6.92
CA PRO A 252 -34.71 -33.39 -6.10
C PRO A 252 -34.77 -34.62 -7.00
N SER A 253 -33.67 -35.38 -7.01
CA SER A 253 -33.62 -36.70 -7.65
C SER A 253 -34.90 -37.44 -7.29
N PRO A 254 -35.60 -38.09 -8.24
CA PRO A 254 -36.79 -38.87 -7.90
C PRO A 254 -36.37 -39.90 -6.86
N GLN A 255 -36.70 -39.64 -5.59
CA GLN A 255 -36.54 -40.60 -4.53
C GLN A 255 -37.36 -41.80 -4.97
N ALA A 256 -36.68 -42.93 -5.22
CA ALA A 256 -37.34 -44.19 -5.46
C ALA A 256 -38.39 -44.35 -4.37
N ALA A 257 -39.66 -44.26 -4.75
CA ALA A 257 -40.77 -44.55 -3.86
C ALA A 257 -40.60 -46.02 -3.47
N SER A 258 -40.00 -46.27 -2.31
CA SER A 258 -40.02 -47.60 -1.72
C SER A 258 -41.45 -47.82 -1.24
N SER A 259 -42.24 -48.49 -2.06
CA SER A 259 -43.48 -49.10 -1.62
C SER A 259 -43.10 -50.07 -0.49
N LYS A 260 -43.44 -49.72 0.74
CA LYS A 260 -43.41 -50.66 1.87
C LYS A 260 -44.47 -51.72 1.59
N ILE A 261 -44.06 -52.87 1.06
CA ILE A 261 -44.86 -54.09 1.15
C ILE A 261 -44.62 -54.64 2.55
N SER A 262 -45.63 -54.56 3.41
CA SER A 262 -45.60 -55.17 4.74
C SER A 262 -45.56 -56.70 4.60
N ALA A 263 -44.51 -57.27 5.17
CA ALA A 263 -44.29 -58.64 5.64
C ALA A 263 -45.24 -59.76 5.15
N GLY A 264 -44.60 -60.81 4.60
CA GLY A 264 -45.24 -61.94 3.95
C GLY A 264 -46.06 -62.87 4.85
N ILE A 265 -46.96 -63.60 4.19
CA ILE A 265 -47.53 -64.86 4.68
C ILE A 265 -46.61 -65.98 4.21
N VAL A 266 -46.05 -66.74 5.15
CA VAL A 266 -45.31 -67.98 4.86
C VAL A 266 -46.32 -69.11 4.78
N VAL A 267 -46.58 -69.63 3.58
CA VAL A 267 -47.39 -70.85 3.40
C VAL A 267 -46.49 -72.07 3.52
N LYS A 268 -46.68 -72.86 4.56
CA LYS A 268 -45.94 -74.10 4.81
C LYS A 268 -46.75 -75.27 4.23
N CYS A 269 -46.40 -75.73 3.03
CA CYS A 269 -46.96 -76.96 2.45
C CYS A 269 -46.35 -78.18 3.15
N ILE A 270 -47.19 -79.03 3.73
CA ILE A 270 -46.79 -80.36 4.22
C ILE A 270 -47.26 -81.36 3.16
N GLU A 271 -46.32 -82.10 2.57
CA GLU A 271 -46.64 -83.24 1.71
C GLU A 271 -47.30 -84.33 2.55
N VAL A 272 -48.50 -84.73 2.15
CA VAL A 272 -49.09 -86.01 2.59
C VAL A 272 -49.46 -86.77 1.33
N SER A 273 -48.77 -87.89 1.12
CA SER A 273 -49.01 -88.78 0.01
C SER A 273 -50.27 -89.63 0.22
N PHE A 274 -50.93 -89.91 -0.90
CA PHE A 274 -52.05 -90.84 -1.14
C PHE A 274 -53.49 -90.39 -0.80
N LEU A 275 -54.27 -90.32 -1.90
CA LEU A 275 -55.73 -90.38 -2.06
C LEU A 275 -56.60 -89.12 -1.77
N ALA A 276 -56.90 -88.44 -2.88
CA ALA A 276 -58.19 -87.83 -3.27
C ALA A 276 -58.72 -86.56 -2.55
N LEU A 277 -59.10 -85.60 -3.42
CA LEU A 277 -59.95 -84.41 -3.25
C LEU A 277 -59.34 -83.14 -2.62
N ILE A 278 -59.03 -82.20 -3.53
CA ILE A 278 -58.66 -80.81 -3.28
C ILE A 278 -59.91 -80.02 -2.86
N LEU A 279 -59.94 -79.51 -1.63
CA LEU A 279 -60.83 -78.43 -1.22
C LEU A 279 -60.02 -77.38 -0.43
N CYS A 280 -59.52 -76.36 -1.13
CA CYS A 280 -59.00 -75.15 -0.49
C CYS A 280 -60.18 -74.23 -0.17
N THR A 281 -60.59 -74.15 1.09
CA THR A 281 -61.50 -73.10 1.57
C THR A 281 -60.69 -71.99 2.26
N PRO A 282 -60.82 -70.71 1.85
CA PRO A 282 -60.19 -69.62 2.59
C PRO A 282 -61.00 -69.33 3.86
N PHE A 283 -60.40 -69.50 5.04
CA PHE A 283 -60.96 -68.95 6.28
C PHE A 283 -60.44 -67.52 6.49
N LEU A 284 -61.38 -66.56 6.53
CA LEU A 284 -61.15 -65.25 7.13
C LEU A 284 -61.18 -65.40 8.65
N THR A 285 -60.17 -64.91 9.34
CA THR A 285 -60.30 -64.46 10.73
C THR A 285 -59.66 -63.09 10.88
N VAL A 286 -60.53 -62.12 11.17
CA VAL A 286 -60.23 -60.76 11.65
C VAL A 286 -59.68 -60.87 13.06
N ILE A 287 -58.48 -60.34 13.32
CA ILE A 287 -58.17 -59.24 14.28
C ILE A 287 -56.90 -58.56 13.78
#